data_AF-A0A957LDB5-F1
#
_entry.id   AF-A0A957LDB5-F1
#
_cell.length_a   1.000
_cell.length_b   1.000
_cell.length_c   1.000
_cell.angle_alpha   90.00
_cell.angle_beta   90.00
_cell.angle_gamma   90.00
#
_symmetry.space_group_name_H-M   'P 1'
#
loop_
_entity.id
_entity.type
_entity.pdbx_description
1 polymer ?
#
loop_
_entity_poly.entity_id
_entity_poly.type
_entity_poly.pdbx_seq_one_letter_code
_entity_poly.pdbx_strand_id
1 'polypeptide(L)'
;MKNIQSEETILWTRVLALTTLHGAISITWLVYNLYLPELLLQFGFSLALVQLVLIIENLLTAVVEPTAGTLSDQALKWWKNRFAVISGGVLAAAAVFVIIPLMAIFCPPTGFTRCLLPILLTL
;
A
#
# COMPACT_ATOMS: atom_id res chain seq x y z
N MET A 1 41.76 25.18 15.96
CA MET A 1 40.62 25.08 15.02
C MET A 1 40.60 23.65 14.49
N LYS A 2 39.67 22.81 14.96
CA LYS A 2 39.63 21.37 14.64
C LYS A 2 38.71 21.17 13.43
N ASN A 3 39.28 20.71 12.32
CA ASN A 3 38.60 20.47 11.06
C ASN A 3 37.70 19.23 11.18
N ILE A 4 36.38 19.41 11.16
CA ILE A 4 35.41 18.30 11.14
C ILE A 4 34.99 18.12 9.68
N GLN A 5 35.82 17.46 8.89
CA GLN A 5 35.36 16.85 7.64
C GLN A 5 34.98 15.41 7.96
N SER A 6 33.73 15.22 8.38
CA SER A 6 33.11 13.90 8.37
C SER A 6 32.80 13.56 6.91
N GLU A 7 33.59 12.67 6.31
CA GLU A 7 33.23 12.06 5.03
C GLU A 7 31.94 11.26 5.23
N GLU A 8 30.81 11.82 4.79
CA GLU A 8 29.53 11.10 4.77
C GLU A 8 29.62 9.98 3.72
N THR A 9 30.06 8.81 4.15
CA THR A 9 30.10 7.62 3.31
C THR A 9 28.67 7.19 3.02
N ILE A 10 28.25 7.37 1.76
CA ILE A 10 26.93 6.97 1.30
C ILE A 10 26.75 5.47 1.56
N LEU A 11 25.74 5.12 2.36
CA LEU A 11 25.38 3.72 2.60
C LEU A 11 24.59 3.17 1.40
N TRP A 12 25.30 2.84 0.33
CA TRP A 12 24.75 2.32 -0.92
C TRP A 12 23.82 1.12 -0.74
N THR A 13 24.11 0.23 0.21
CA THR A 13 23.23 -0.90 0.53
C THR A 13 21.84 -0.44 1.01
N ARG A 14 21.77 0.63 1.82
CA ARG A 14 20.49 1.19 2.29
C ARG A 14 19.75 1.88 1.16
N VAL A 15 20.47 2.64 0.34
CA VAL A 15 19.89 3.29 -0.85
C VAL A 15 19.27 2.24 -1.77
N LEU A 16 20.00 1.17 -2.07
CA LEU A 16 19.53 0.08 -2.93
C LEU A 16 18.33 -0.65 -2.33
N ALA A 17 18.36 -0.94 -1.03
CA ALA A 17 17.21 -1.55 -0.35
C ALA A 17 15.96 -0.67 -0.43
N LEU A 18 16.10 0.64 -0.22
CA LEU A 18 14.98 1.59 -0.26
C LEU A 18 14.43 1.77 -1.68
N THR A 19 15.30 1.85 -2.69
CA THR A 19 14.85 1.98 -4.09
C THR A 19 14.19 0.71 -4.60
N THR A 20 14.70 -0.48 -4.22
CA THR A 20 14.04 -1.75 -4.54
C THR A 20 12.67 -1.84 -3.87
N LEU A 21 12.55 -1.46 -2.60
CA LEU A 21 11.26 -1.44 -1.90
C LEU A 21 10.27 -0.49 -2.58
N HIS A 22 10.71 0.73 -2.91
CA HIS A 22 9.87 1.69 -3.63
C HIS A 22 9.43 1.17 -5.00
N GLY A 23 10.35 0.54 -5.76
CA GLY A 23 10.02 -0.10 -7.02
C GLY A 23 8.96 -1.19 -6.88
N ALA A 24 9.05 -2.03 -5.84
CA ALA A 24 8.04 -3.04 -5.55
C ALA A 24 6.66 -2.42 -5.28
N ILE A 25 6.59 -1.38 -4.44
CA ILE A 25 5.35 -0.65 -4.14
C ILE A 25 4.74 -0.07 -5.43
N SER A 26 5.56 0.57 -6.27
CA SER A 26 5.10 1.15 -7.54
C SER A 26 4.57 0.10 -8.52
N ILE A 27 5.22 -1.07 -8.61
CA ILE A 27 4.74 -2.18 -9.45
C ILE A 27 3.42 -2.73 -8.90
N THR A 28 3.32 -2.95 -7.59
CA THR A 28 2.09 -3.40 -6.94
C THR A 28 0.93 -2.45 -7.22
N TRP A 29 1.16 -1.14 -7.10
CA TRP A 29 0.16 -0.11 -7.39
C TRP A 29 -0.29 -0.13 -8.86
N LEU A 30 0.65 -0.28 -9.80
CA LEU A 30 0.34 -0.39 -11.22
C LEU A 30 -0.55 -1.61 -11.50
N VAL A 31 -0.15 -2.78 -11.02
CA VAL A 31 -0.92 -4.03 -11.19
C VAL A 31 -2.31 -3.85 -10.59
N TYR A 32 -2.40 -3.32 -9.38
CA TYR A 32 -3.67 -3.06 -8.72
C TYR A 32 -4.59 -2.16 -9.57
N ASN A 33 -4.11 -1.04 -10.09
CA ASN A 33 -4.91 -0.12 -10.90
C ASN A 33 -5.38 -0.73 -12.23
N LEU A 34 -4.63 -1.68 -12.79
CA LEU A 34 -5.01 -2.38 -14.03
C LEU A 34 -6.06 -3.46 -13.77
N TYR A 35 -5.90 -4.26 -12.71
CA TYR A 35 -6.75 -5.42 -12.45
C TYR A 35 -7.99 -5.11 -11.62
N LEU A 36 -7.96 -4.08 -10.77
CA LEU A 36 -9.10 -3.69 -9.93
C LEU A 36 -10.36 -3.39 -10.76
N PRO A 37 -10.32 -2.57 -11.83
CA PRO A 37 -11.51 -2.26 -12.63
C PRO A 37 -12.07 -3.51 -13.30
N GLU A 38 -11.19 -4.37 -13.84
CA GLU A 38 -11.58 -5.64 -14.47
C GLU A 38 -12.26 -6.56 -13.45
N LEU A 39 -11.73 -6.65 -12.24
CA LEU A 39 -12.33 -7.42 -11.15
C LEU A 39 -13.73 -6.90 -10.84
N LEU A 40 -13.89 -5.60 -10.59
CA LEU A 40 -15.19 -5.02 -10.24
C LEU A 40 -16.23 -5.20 -11.37
N LEU A 41 -15.83 -5.08 -12.63
CA LEU A 41 -16.71 -5.34 -13.76
C LEU A 41 -17.12 -6.83 -13.84
N GLN A 42 -16.20 -7.76 -13.60
CA GLN A 42 -16.51 -9.20 -13.54
C GLN A 42 -17.47 -9.56 -12.40
N PHE A 43 -17.41 -8.83 -11.28
CA PHE A 43 -18.38 -8.97 -10.17
C PHE A 43 -19.75 -8.31 -10.48
N GLY A 44 -19.92 -7.71 -11.66
CA GLY A 44 -21.15 -7.11 -12.16
C GLY A 44 -21.44 -5.72 -11.59
N PHE A 45 -20.42 -4.98 -11.16
CA PHE A 45 -20.57 -3.57 -10.82
C PHE A 45 -20.67 -2.70 -12.09
N SER A 46 -21.40 -1.59 -12.00
CA SER A 46 -21.50 -0.64 -13.11
C SER A 46 -20.20 0.15 -13.29
N LEU A 47 -19.89 0.55 -14.53
CA LEU A 47 -18.70 1.34 -14.85
C LEU A 47 -18.61 2.64 -14.02
N ALA A 48 -19.75 3.28 -13.76
CA ALA A 48 -19.82 4.49 -12.95
C ALA A 48 -19.38 4.26 -11.50
N LEU A 49 -19.76 3.11 -10.89
CA LEU A 49 -19.32 2.77 -9.54
C LEU A 49 -17.83 2.46 -9.49
N VAL A 50 -17.29 1.77 -10.50
CA VAL A 50 -15.85 1.47 -10.61
C VAL A 50 -15.03 2.76 -10.62
N GLN A 51 -15.43 3.73 -11.46
CA GLN A 51 -14.77 5.03 -11.54
C GLN A 51 -14.85 5.81 -10.22
N LEU A 52 -16.01 5.77 -9.55
CA LEU A 52 -16.21 6.43 -8.27
C LEU A 52 -15.30 5.83 -7.19
N VAL A 53 -15.18 4.49 -7.13
CA VAL A 53 -14.27 3.79 -6.21
C VAL A 53 -12.82 4.20 -6.45
N LEU A 54 -12.35 4.22 -7.71
CA LEU A 54 -10.99 4.66 -8.06
C LEU A 54 -10.73 6.11 -7.62
N ILE A 55 -11.69 7.02 -7.78
CA ILE A 55 -11.55 8.42 -7.35
C ILE A 55 -11.44 8.52 -5.82
N ILE A 56 -12.33 7.83 -5.10
CA ILE A 56 -12.30 7.80 -3.63
C ILE A 56 -10.98 7.22 -3.14
N GLU A 57 -10.49 6.15 -3.76
CA GLU A 57 -9.25 5.50 -3.36
C GLU A 57 -8.06 6.45 -3.52
N ASN A 58 -7.93 7.12 -4.67
CA ASN A 58 -6.86 8.10 -4.88
C ASN A 58 -6.95 9.28 -3.90
N LEU A 59 -8.16 9.71 -3.53
CA LEU A 59 -8.36 10.74 -2.52
C LEU A 59 -7.96 10.25 -1.12
N LEU A 60 -8.29 9.01 -0.77
CA LEU A 60 -7.86 8.38 0.47
C LEU A 60 -6.34 8.29 0.52
N THR A 61 -5.67 7.87 -0.56
CA THR A 61 -4.20 7.83 -0.65
C THR A 61 -3.58 9.19 -0.35
N ALA A 62 -4.15 10.28 -0.88
CA ALA A 62 -3.68 11.64 -0.61
C ALA A 62 -3.79 12.06 0.87
N VAL A 63 -4.69 11.43 1.64
CA VAL A 63 -4.84 11.64 3.09
C VAL A 63 -4.01 10.64 3.90
N VAL A 64 -3.87 9.41 3.42
CA VAL A 64 -3.11 8.35 4.07
C VAL A 64 -1.62 8.66 4.06
N GLU A 65 -1.07 9.21 2.97
CA GLU A 65 0.35 9.58 2.90
C GLU A 65 0.80 10.56 4.01
N PRO A 66 0.15 11.73 4.20
CA PRO A 66 0.54 12.65 5.27
C PRO A 66 0.27 12.08 6.66
N THR A 67 -0.82 11.34 6.85
CA THR A 67 -1.13 10.72 8.15
C THR A 67 -0.12 9.64 8.51
N ALA A 68 0.26 8.76 7.57
CA ALA A 68 1.33 7.78 7.73
C ALA A 68 2.68 8.44 8.03
N GLY A 69 2.97 9.58 7.39
CA GLY A 69 4.15 10.41 7.71
C GLY A 69 4.15 10.86 9.17
N THR A 70 3.04 11.46 9.64
CA THR A 70 2.91 11.88 11.04
C THR A 70 2.95 10.72 12.04
N LEU A 71 2.38 9.57 11.68
CA LEU A 71 2.40 8.35 12.49
C LEU A 71 3.81 7.76 12.60
N SER A 72 4.59 7.77 11.51
CA SER A 72 6.00 7.35 11.52
C SER A 72 6.85 8.22 12.46
N ASP A 73 6.63 9.54 12.42
CA ASP A 73 7.33 10.48 13.29
C ASP A 73 6.94 10.33 14.76
N GLN A 74 5.68 10.03 15.06
CA GLN A 74 5.22 9.74 16.42
C GLN A 74 5.67 8.35 16.91
N ALA A 75 5.64 7.34 16.04
CA ALA A 75 6.14 6.00 16.35
C ALA A 75 7.63 6.03 16.68
N LEU A 76 8.39 6.97 16.12
CA LEU A 76 9.78 7.23 16.49
C LEU A 76 9.97 7.63 17.96
N LYS A 77 8.99 8.35 18.52
CA LYS A 77 8.99 8.78 19.92
C LYS A 77 8.71 7.64 20.89
N TRP A 78 7.99 6.60 20.44
CA TRP A 78 7.51 5.51 21.29
C TRP A 78 8.31 4.21 21.11
N TRP A 79 8.65 3.84 19.88
CA TRP A 79 9.42 2.66 19.55
C TRP A 79 10.75 3.10 18.91
N LYS A 80 11.86 2.90 19.64
CA LYS A 80 13.22 3.28 19.22
C LYS A 80 13.71 2.71 17.87
N ASN A 81 12.92 1.90 17.17
CA ASN A 81 13.34 1.19 15.96
C ASN A 81 12.35 1.40 14.79
N ARG A 82 12.66 2.34 13.88
CA ARG A 82 11.90 2.65 12.65
C ARG A 82 11.59 1.42 11.79
N PHE A 83 12.46 0.42 11.85
CA PHE A 83 12.39 -0.76 11.00
C PHE A 83 11.16 -1.63 11.28
N ALA A 84 10.73 -1.75 12.54
CA ALA A 84 9.61 -2.62 12.91
C ALA A 84 8.28 -2.14 12.33
N VAL A 85 8.06 -0.82 12.28
CA VAL A 85 6.83 -0.22 11.71
C VAL A 85 6.78 -0.43 10.20
N ILE A 86 7.90 -0.19 9.51
CA ILE A 86 7.99 -0.35 8.05
C ILE A 86 7.81 -1.83 7.68
N SER A 87 8.52 -2.74 8.34
CA SER A 87 8.39 -4.18 8.06
C SER A 87 6.99 -4.70 8.36
N GLY A 88 6.35 -4.25 9.45
CA GLY A 88 4.97 -4.62 9.78
C GLY A 88 3.98 -4.16 8.71
N GLY A 89 4.09 -2.90 8.26
CA GLY A 89 3.23 -2.37 7.19
C GLY A 89 3.42 -3.10 5.86
N VAL A 90 4.66 -3.37 5.46
CA VAL A 90 4.97 -4.12 4.23
C VAL A 90 4.40 -5.54 4.29
N LEU A 91 4.51 -6.23 5.44
CA LEU A 91 4.01 -7.59 5.59
C LEU A 91 2.47 -7.63 5.57
N ALA A 92 1.82 -6.66 6.23
CA ALA A 92 0.37 -6.52 6.19
C ALA A 92 -0.14 -6.22 4.76
N ALA A 93 0.48 -5.27 4.07
CA ALA A 93 0.13 -4.94 2.69
C ALA A 93 0.32 -6.14 1.74
N ALA A 94 1.41 -6.89 1.89
CA ALA A 94 1.66 -8.10 1.11
C ALA A 94 0.59 -9.17 1.39
N ALA A 95 0.19 -9.36 2.65
CA ALA A 95 -0.86 -10.30 2.99
C ALA A 95 -2.21 -9.92 2.36
N VAL A 96 -2.61 -8.64 2.45
CA VAL A 96 -3.85 -8.14 1.84
C VAL A 96 -3.81 -8.31 0.32
N PHE A 97 -2.70 -7.95 -0.32
CA PHE A 97 -2.54 -8.06 -1.77
C PHE A 97 -2.68 -9.50 -2.29
N VAL A 98 -2.26 -10.50 -1.51
CA VAL A 98 -2.43 -11.92 -1.84
C VAL A 98 -3.85 -12.41 -1.54
N ILE A 99 -4.48 -11.92 -0.47
CA ILE A 99 -5.83 -12.32 -0.05
C ILE A 99 -6.89 -11.86 -1.06
N ILE A 100 -6.75 -10.68 -1.67
CA ILE A 100 -7.70 -10.12 -2.66
C ILE A 100 -7.99 -11.11 -3.81
N PRO A 101 -6.98 -11.56 -4.61
CA PRO A 101 -7.22 -12.50 -5.70
C PRO A 101 -7.63 -13.88 -5.20
N LEU A 102 -7.14 -14.31 -4.02
CA LEU A 102 -7.57 -15.59 -3.43
C LEU A 102 -9.08 -15.58 -3.16
N MET A 103 -9.59 -14.51 -2.53
CA MET A 103 -11.02 -14.34 -2.31
C MET A 103 -11.80 -14.27 -3.63
N ALA A 104 -11.26 -13.60 -4.66
CA ALA A 104 -11.91 -13.51 -5.95
C ALA A 104 -12.02 -14.85 -6.68
N ILE A 105 -11.01 -15.72 -6.57
CA ILE A 105 -10.99 -17.04 -7.24
C ILE A 105 -11.85 -18.05 -6.48
N PHE A 106 -11.78 -18.06 -5.14
CA PHE A 106 -12.42 -19.10 -4.33
C PHE A 106 -13.88 -18.80 -3.96
N CYS A 107 -14.36 -17.56 -4.12
CA CYS A 107 -15.69 -17.17 -3.68
C CYS A 107 -16.61 -16.81 -4.87
N PRO A 108 -17.76 -17.51 -5.06
CA PRO A 108 -18.70 -17.16 -6.11
C PRO A 108 -19.31 -15.76 -5.87
N PRO A 109 -19.71 -15.04 -6.94
CA PRO A 109 -20.29 -13.70 -6.88
C PRO A 109 -21.72 -13.74 -6.29
N THR A 110 -21.81 -14.04 -5.00
CA THR A 110 -23.04 -14.03 -4.21
C THR A 110 -23.08 -12.77 -3.35
N GLY A 111 -24.27 -12.29 -2.99
CA GLY A 111 -24.46 -10.93 -2.44
C GLY A 111 -23.60 -10.54 -1.23
N PHE A 112 -23.05 -11.51 -0.48
CA PHE A 112 -22.15 -11.27 0.64
C PHE A 112 -20.73 -10.86 0.22
N THR A 113 -20.17 -11.45 -0.85
CA THR A 113 -18.83 -11.10 -1.36
C THR A 113 -18.80 -9.75 -2.06
N ARG A 114 -19.93 -9.33 -2.66
CA ARG A 114 -20.12 -7.96 -3.20
C ARG A 114 -19.99 -6.87 -2.13
N CYS A 115 -20.31 -7.16 -0.87
CA CYS A 115 -20.24 -6.18 0.21
C CYS A 115 -18.86 -6.15 0.89
N LEU A 116 -18.17 -7.30 0.91
CA LEU A 116 -16.88 -7.46 1.56
C LEU A 116 -15.71 -6.92 0.71
N LEU A 117 -15.80 -7.04 -0.62
CA LEU A 117 -14.81 -6.50 -1.56
C LEU A 117 -14.51 -5.00 -1.36
N PRO A 118 -15.51 -4.08 -1.33
CA PRO A 118 -15.23 -2.66 -1.15
C PRO A 118 -14.66 -2.33 0.23
N ILE A 119 -15.03 -3.08 1.28
CA ILE A 119 -14.49 -2.88 2.63
C ILE A 119 -13.01 -3.29 2.68
N LEU A 120 -12.66 -4.43 2.08
CA LEU A 120 -11.28 -4.89 1.98
C LEU A 120 -10.43 -3.96 1.10
N LEU A 121 -11.03 -3.34 0.09
CA LEU A 121 -10.37 -2.36 -0.77
C LEU A 121 -9.96 -1.09 -0.03
N THR A 122 -10.80 -0.66 0.90
CA THR A 122 -10.62 0.61 1.62
C THR A 122 -9.72 0.50 2.85
N LEU A 123 -9.25 -0.71 3.20
CA LEU A 123 -8.51 -1.02 4.43
C LEU A 123 -7.03 -1.28 4.14
#